data_AF-A0AAV8UVZ6-F1
#
_entry.id   AF-A0AAV8UVZ6-F1
#
_cell.length_a   1.000
_cell.length_b   1.000
_cell.length_c   1.000
_cell.angle_alpha   90.00
_cell.angle_beta   90.00
_cell.angle_gamma   90.00
#
_symmetry.space_group_name_H-M   'P 1'
#
loop_
_entity.id
_entity.type
_entity.pdbx_description
1 polymer ?
#
loop_
_entity_poly.entity_id
_entity_poly.type
_entity_poly.pdbx_seq_one_letter_code
_entity_poly.pdbx_strand_id
1 'polypeptide(L)'
;MGPSDVCFPDNFAGEWKVVKNVTDVKITSARELKELQDVRELKMFQALVGKTVEYPVQFMNHRGNVIASRGFNIRSSKAADAVAVGRTPGRISSLWDPDNPNVLTVSERGSPTLREIKITKRSFSAAPGGEGTFEYTEYARIVDTVDGELLDPTQRVDMPNKPKLLAKRTLAKFKIISPQQIDSLQLEYYFPYNDPTAPAEFIVKSKLSYTKQN
;
A
#
# COMPACT_ATOMS: atom_id res chain seq x y z
N MET A 1 7.89 16.37 15.33
CA MET A 1 8.29 15.28 14.42
C MET A 1 7.18 14.25 14.43
N GLY A 2 6.77 13.71 13.28
CA GLY A 2 5.86 12.57 13.25
C GLY A 2 6.52 11.32 13.86
N PRO A 3 5.76 10.26 14.18
CA PRO A 3 6.33 9.03 14.71
C PRO A 3 7.39 8.44 13.76
N SER A 4 8.41 7.78 14.33
CA SER A 4 9.40 6.96 13.61
C SER A 4 8.72 5.88 12.77
N ASP A 5 9.41 5.31 11.78
CA ASP A 5 8.85 4.20 10.98
C ASP A 5 8.51 2.96 11.84
N VAL A 6 7.73 2.04 11.27
CA VAL A 6 7.50 0.70 11.83
C VAL A 6 8.83 -0.03 11.88
N CYS A 7 9.24 -0.41 13.10
CA CYS A 7 10.45 -1.19 13.33
C CYS A 7 10.05 -2.68 13.38
N PHE A 8 10.46 -3.41 12.35
CA PHE A 8 10.22 -4.84 12.23
C PHE A 8 11.26 -5.63 13.04
N PRO A 9 10.95 -6.86 13.48
CA PRO A 9 11.94 -7.75 14.08
C PRO A 9 13.10 -8.08 13.13
N ASP A 10 14.28 -8.33 13.67
CA ASP A 10 15.53 -8.52 12.90
C ASP A 10 15.45 -9.61 11.82
N ASN A 11 14.67 -10.65 12.06
CA ASN A 11 14.51 -11.74 11.11
C ASN A 11 13.88 -11.28 9.78
N PHE A 12 13.15 -10.15 9.75
CA PHE A 12 12.61 -9.56 8.52
C PHE A 12 13.70 -8.97 7.62
N ALA A 13 14.90 -8.66 8.12
CA ALA A 13 15.93 -8.00 7.32
C ALA A 13 16.27 -8.78 6.04
N GLY A 14 16.43 -8.06 4.92
CA GLY A 14 16.77 -8.61 3.61
C GLY A 14 15.62 -8.59 2.61
N GLU A 15 15.79 -9.36 1.54
CA GLU A 15 14.84 -9.45 0.44
C GLU A 15 13.95 -10.68 0.56
N TRP A 16 12.69 -10.52 0.17
CA TRP A 16 11.66 -11.54 0.28
C TRP A 16 10.84 -11.58 -1.00
N LYS A 17 10.55 -12.78 -1.48
CA LYS A 17 9.48 -12.99 -2.45
C LYS A 17 8.16 -13.03 -1.69
N VAL A 18 7.21 -12.19 -2.08
CA VAL A 18 5.85 -12.17 -1.56
C VAL A 18 4.93 -12.88 -2.54
N VAL A 19 4.08 -13.75 -2.02
CA VAL A 19 2.91 -14.30 -2.70
C VAL A 19 1.67 -13.70 -2.03
N LYS A 20 0.98 -12.77 -2.72
CA LYS A 20 -0.21 -12.07 -2.25
C LYS A 20 -1.45 -12.66 -2.92
N ASN A 21 -2.46 -12.96 -2.11
CA ASN A 21 -3.78 -13.37 -2.55
C ASN A 21 -4.82 -12.43 -1.95
N VAL A 22 -5.53 -11.67 -2.80
CA VAL A 22 -6.69 -10.90 -2.36
C VAL A 22 -7.84 -11.87 -2.17
N THR A 23 -8.23 -12.07 -0.91
CA THR A 23 -9.23 -13.08 -0.52
C THR A 23 -10.64 -12.53 -0.46
N ASP A 24 -10.81 -11.24 -0.18
CA ASP A 24 -12.12 -10.62 -0.08
C ASP A 24 -12.02 -9.10 -0.31
N VAL A 25 -13.07 -8.54 -0.91
CA VAL A 25 -13.27 -7.11 -1.11
C VAL A 25 -14.71 -6.80 -0.74
N LYS A 26 -14.90 -6.25 0.46
CA LYS A 26 -16.22 -5.96 1.01
C LYS A 26 -16.52 -4.48 0.86
N ILE A 27 -17.55 -4.15 0.09
CA ILE A 27 -18.13 -2.79 0.10
C ILE A 27 -18.95 -2.67 1.38
N THR A 28 -18.65 -1.65 2.18
CA THR A 28 -19.31 -1.39 3.46
C THR A 28 -20.13 -0.10 3.45
N SER A 29 -19.93 0.74 2.44
CA SER A 29 -20.76 1.92 2.20
C SER A 29 -22.17 1.52 1.74
N ALA A 30 -23.18 2.27 2.19
CA ALA A 30 -24.53 2.22 1.64
C ALA A 30 -24.69 3.09 0.38
N ARG A 31 -23.66 3.90 0.03
CA ARG A 31 -23.65 4.77 -1.15
C ARG A 31 -23.54 3.97 -2.44
N GLU A 32 -24.01 4.54 -3.54
CA GLU A 32 -23.82 3.92 -4.85
C GLU A 32 -22.32 3.84 -5.20
N LEU A 33 -21.93 2.83 -5.99
CA LEU A 33 -20.54 2.66 -6.44
C LEU A 33 -19.95 3.93 -7.07
N LYS A 34 -20.74 4.70 -7.81
CA LYS A 34 -20.30 5.94 -8.48
C LYS A 34 -19.97 7.09 -7.51
N GLU A 35 -20.42 6.98 -6.26
CA GLU A 35 -20.27 8.00 -5.22
C GLU A 35 -19.10 7.70 -4.28
N LEU A 36 -18.51 6.50 -4.38
CA LEU A 36 -17.32 6.15 -3.61
C LEU A 36 -16.14 6.97 -4.08
N GLN A 37 -15.31 7.40 -3.14
CA GLN A 37 -14.18 8.25 -3.50
C GLN A 37 -13.19 7.48 -4.37
N ASP A 38 -12.91 6.19 -4.07
CA ASP A 38 -11.91 5.41 -4.81
C ASP A 38 -12.40 4.19 -5.59
N VAL A 39 -13.31 4.42 -6.54
CA VAL A 39 -13.80 3.39 -7.46
C VAL A 39 -12.69 2.71 -8.26
N ARG A 40 -11.63 3.44 -8.63
CA ARG A 40 -10.52 2.87 -9.43
C ARG A 40 -9.75 1.83 -8.62
N GLU A 41 -9.39 2.17 -7.39
CA GLU A 41 -8.70 1.24 -6.48
C GLU A 41 -9.61 0.08 -6.07
N LEU A 42 -10.89 0.34 -5.80
CA LEU A 42 -11.89 -0.72 -5.55
C LEU A 42 -11.95 -1.73 -6.72
N LYS A 43 -12.11 -1.25 -7.95
CA LYS A 43 -12.16 -2.12 -9.15
C LYS A 43 -10.87 -2.89 -9.35
N MET A 44 -9.72 -2.29 -9.03
CA MET A 44 -8.43 -2.99 -9.05
C MET A 44 -8.46 -4.20 -8.11
N PHE A 45 -8.84 -4.00 -6.86
CA PHE A 45 -8.89 -5.07 -5.88
C PHE A 45 -9.91 -6.14 -6.24
N GLN A 46 -11.09 -5.77 -6.75
CA GLN A 46 -12.08 -6.72 -7.26
C GLN A 46 -11.50 -7.59 -8.38
N ALA A 47 -10.73 -7.00 -9.30
CA ALA A 47 -10.07 -7.73 -10.39
C ALA A 47 -8.89 -8.61 -9.93
N LEU A 48 -8.37 -8.39 -8.71
CA LEU A 48 -7.33 -9.19 -8.08
C LEU A 48 -7.90 -10.35 -7.23
N VAL A 49 -9.20 -10.36 -6.93
CA VAL A 49 -9.82 -11.46 -6.18
C VAL A 49 -9.63 -12.77 -6.93
N GLY A 50 -9.15 -13.80 -6.24
CA GLY A 50 -8.88 -15.11 -6.81
C GLY A 50 -7.60 -15.19 -7.66
N LYS A 51 -6.80 -14.12 -7.72
CA LYS A 51 -5.51 -14.11 -8.40
C LYS A 51 -4.36 -14.18 -7.42
N THR A 52 -3.31 -14.89 -7.83
CA THR A 52 -2.02 -14.90 -7.15
C THR A 52 -1.13 -13.81 -7.72
N VAL A 53 -0.63 -12.92 -6.87
CA VAL A 53 0.30 -11.85 -7.24
C VAL A 53 1.64 -12.11 -6.57
N GLU A 54 2.71 -12.21 -7.36
CA GLU A 54 4.06 -12.42 -6.83
C GLU A 54 4.93 -11.20 -7.08
N TYR A 55 5.67 -10.75 -6.05
CA TYR A 55 6.59 -9.62 -6.18
C TYR A 55 7.65 -9.63 -5.09
N PRO A 56 8.84 -9.06 -5.35
CA PRO A 56 9.85 -8.88 -4.32
C PRO A 56 9.48 -7.73 -3.38
N VAL A 57 9.84 -7.88 -2.11
CA VAL A 57 9.88 -6.81 -1.11
C VAL A 57 11.21 -6.83 -0.39
N GLN A 58 11.58 -5.69 0.19
CA GLN A 58 12.83 -5.51 0.90
C GLN A 58 12.56 -4.86 2.26
N PHE A 59 13.24 -5.37 3.27
CA PHE A 59 13.37 -4.74 4.58
C PHE A 59 14.84 -4.41 4.81
N MET A 60 15.13 -3.15 5.12
CA MET A 60 16.48 -2.61 5.20
C MET A 60 16.82 -2.20 6.63
N ASN A 61 18.11 -2.29 6.97
CA ASN A 61 18.63 -1.71 8.19
C ASN A 61 18.73 -0.20 8.06
N HIS A 62 18.20 0.52 9.03
CA HIS A 62 18.28 1.96 9.12
C HIS A 62 18.37 2.38 10.59
N ARG A 63 19.47 3.06 10.95
CA ARG A 63 19.74 3.53 12.32
C ARG A 63 19.53 2.44 13.39
N GLY A 64 20.00 1.22 13.11
CA GLY A 64 19.90 0.08 14.02
C GLY A 64 18.53 -0.59 14.09
N ASN A 65 17.57 -0.21 13.25
CA ASN A 65 16.25 -0.83 13.16
C ASN A 65 16.01 -1.43 11.77
N VAL A 66 15.22 -2.50 11.69
CA VAL A 66 14.73 -3.03 10.40
C VAL A 66 13.45 -2.30 10.01
N ILE A 67 13.44 -1.68 8.83
CA ILE A 67 12.28 -0.97 8.30
C ILE A 67 11.92 -1.48 6.90
N ALA A 68 10.67 -1.33 6.49
CA ALA A 68 10.25 -1.67 5.13
C ALA A 68 10.80 -0.64 4.13
N SER A 69 11.41 -1.10 3.03
CA SER A 69 11.83 -0.24 1.91
C SER A 69 10.58 0.20 1.12
N ARG A 70 9.87 1.21 1.63
CA ARG A 70 8.51 1.57 1.16
C ARG A 70 8.46 1.87 -0.33
N GLY A 71 9.42 2.63 -0.84
CA GLY A 71 9.54 2.95 -2.26
C GLY A 71 9.77 1.73 -3.14
N PHE A 72 10.65 0.82 -2.72
CA PHE A 72 10.85 -0.44 -3.45
C PHE A 72 9.57 -1.30 -3.43
N ASN A 73 9.02 -1.53 -2.24
CA ASN A 73 7.88 -2.42 -2.03
C ASN A 73 6.63 -1.95 -2.80
N ILE A 74 6.35 -0.65 -2.83
CA ILE A 74 5.17 -0.13 -3.55
C ILE A 74 5.33 -0.24 -5.07
N ARG A 75 6.54 -0.04 -5.61
CA ARG A 75 6.79 -0.17 -7.05
C ARG A 75 6.62 -1.63 -7.48
N SER A 76 7.25 -2.54 -6.76
CA SER A 76 7.17 -3.99 -7.02
C SER A 76 5.73 -4.49 -6.94
N SER A 77 5.00 -4.14 -5.87
CA SER A 77 3.59 -4.53 -5.72
C SER A 77 2.70 -3.97 -6.83
N LYS A 78 2.82 -2.66 -7.16
CA LYS A 78 1.96 -2.05 -8.19
C LYS A 78 2.22 -2.63 -9.59
N ALA A 79 3.48 -2.90 -9.91
CA ALA A 79 3.83 -3.53 -11.19
C ALA A 79 3.22 -4.94 -11.29
N ALA A 80 3.35 -5.73 -10.22
CA ALA A 80 2.80 -7.09 -10.18
C ALA A 80 1.26 -7.09 -10.18
N ASP A 81 0.61 -6.17 -9.45
CA ASP A 81 -0.85 -6.02 -9.47
C ASP A 81 -1.34 -5.68 -10.90
N ALA A 82 -0.63 -4.83 -11.65
CA ALA A 82 -0.96 -4.52 -13.04
C ALA A 82 -0.88 -5.76 -13.95
N VAL A 83 0.21 -6.52 -13.85
CA VAL A 83 0.40 -7.76 -14.62
C VAL A 83 -0.70 -8.78 -14.29
N ALA A 84 -1.03 -8.96 -13.01
CA ALA A 84 -2.06 -9.90 -12.58
C ALA A 84 -3.45 -9.57 -13.16
N VAL A 85 -3.74 -8.29 -13.43
CA VAL A 85 -4.98 -7.87 -14.08
C VAL A 85 -4.89 -7.76 -15.61
N GLY A 86 -3.83 -8.31 -16.22
CA GLY A 86 -3.65 -8.33 -17.67
C GLY A 86 -3.27 -6.98 -18.27
N ARG A 87 -2.74 -6.05 -17.45
CA ARG A 87 -2.22 -4.76 -17.92
C ARG A 87 -0.71 -4.80 -18.01
N THR A 88 -0.15 -4.18 -19.03
CA THR A 88 1.28 -3.89 -19.09
C THR A 88 1.63 -2.86 -18.02
N PRO A 89 2.53 -3.16 -17.06
CA PRO A 89 2.91 -2.19 -16.05
C PRO A 89 3.65 -1.02 -16.70
N GLY A 90 3.27 0.21 -16.37
CA GLY A 90 4.05 1.38 -16.74
C GLY A 90 5.39 1.42 -15.98
N ARG A 91 6.26 2.36 -16.34
CA ARG A 91 7.45 2.65 -15.53
C ARG A 91 7.01 3.33 -14.23
N ILE A 92 6.97 2.58 -13.15
CA ILE A 92 6.58 3.09 -11.83
C ILE A 92 7.79 3.73 -11.16
N SER A 93 7.68 5.00 -10.80
CA SER A 93 8.70 5.73 -10.03
C SER A 93 8.18 6.00 -8.63
N SER A 94 9.07 6.08 -7.66
CA SER A 94 8.70 6.50 -6.31
C SER A 94 9.80 7.34 -5.66
N LEU A 95 9.39 8.32 -4.86
CA LEU A 95 10.26 9.12 -4.02
C LEU A 95 9.91 8.84 -2.56
N TRP A 96 10.89 8.38 -1.79
CA TRP A 96 10.76 8.07 -0.38
C TRP A 96 12.13 8.16 0.30
N ASP A 97 12.15 8.73 1.49
CA ASP A 97 13.34 8.90 2.31
C ASP A 97 13.14 8.19 3.66
N PRO A 98 14.00 7.24 4.06
CA PRO A 98 13.92 6.60 5.36
C PRO A 98 14.07 7.57 6.55
N ASP A 99 14.76 8.70 6.36
CA ASP A 99 14.86 9.77 7.38
C ASP A 99 13.58 10.61 7.48
N ASN A 100 12.72 10.56 6.44
CA ASN A 100 11.38 11.13 6.43
C ASN A 100 10.33 10.08 6.01
N PRO A 101 10.11 9.04 6.84
CA PRO A 101 9.42 7.82 6.41
C PRO A 101 7.92 8.00 6.19
N ASN A 102 7.39 9.18 6.56
CA ASN A 102 5.96 9.46 6.60
C ASN A 102 5.40 9.97 5.27
N VAL A 103 6.23 10.21 4.25
CA VAL A 103 5.77 10.69 2.94
C VAL A 103 6.38 9.81 1.86
N LEU A 104 5.51 9.22 1.04
CA LEU A 104 5.88 8.41 -0.12
C LEU A 104 5.13 8.97 -1.33
N THR A 105 5.86 9.36 -2.36
CA THR A 105 5.27 9.78 -3.63
C THR A 105 5.47 8.70 -4.68
N VAL A 106 4.43 8.41 -5.47
CA VAL A 106 4.43 7.38 -6.50
C VAL A 106 3.84 7.95 -7.79
N SER A 107 4.51 7.72 -8.92
CA SER A 107 4.00 8.03 -10.24
C SER A 107 4.16 6.82 -11.16
N GLU A 108 3.34 6.76 -12.21
CA GLU A 108 3.42 5.74 -13.24
C GLU A 108 3.52 6.45 -14.59
N ARG A 109 4.56 6.15 -15.38
CA ARG A 109 4.72 6.74 -16.71
C ARG A 109 3.52 6.38 -17.59
N GLY A 110 2.89 7.40 -18.18
CA GLY A 110 1.66 7.23 -18.97
C GLY A 110 0.38 7.40 -18.15
N SER A 111 0.48 7.52 -16.82
CA SER A 111 -0.59 8.03 -15.98
C SER A 111 -0.35 9.51 -15.69
N PRO A 112 -1.34 10.38 -15.90
CA PRO A 112 -1.23 11.78 -15.47
C PRO A 112 -1.37 11.92 -13.95
N THR A 113 -1.49 10.82 -13.19
CA THR A 113 -1.73 10.87 -11.73
C THR A 113 -0.43 10.73 -10.96
N LEU A 114 -0.12 11.73 -10.13
CA LEU A 114 0.89 11.67 -9.08
C LEU A 114 0.20 11.39 -7.76
N ARG A 115 0.57 10.29 -7.10
CA ARG A 115 0.00 9.85 -5.83
C ARG A 115 0.96 10.11 -4.68
N GLU A 116 0.58 10.98 -3.75
CA GLU A 116 1.26 11.18 -2.48
C GLU A 116 0.55 10.39 -1.38
N ILE A 117 1.30 9.59 -0.63
CA ILE A 117 0.82 8.81 0.52
C ILE A 117 1.53 9.36 1.76
N LYS A 118 0.76 9.98 2.64
CA LYS A 118 1.25 10.56 3.89
C LYS A 118 0.74 9.79 5.09
N ILE A 119 1.64 9.15 5.84
CA ILE A 119 1.31 8.48 7.10
C ILE A 119 1.05 9.53 8.18
N THR A 120 -0.13 9.46 8.80
CA THR A 120 -0.59 10.42 9.82
C THR A 120 -0.58 9.84 11.22
N LYS A 121 -0.79 8.53 11.36
CA LYS A 121 -0.69 7.79 12.63
C LYS A 121 -0.15 6.41 12.37
N ARG A 122 0.62 5.86 13.31
CA ARG A 122 0.98 4.44 13.31
C ARG A 122 1.13 3.88 14.71
N SER A 123 1.05 2.56 14.80
CA SER A 123 1.43 1.77 15.97
C SER A 123 1.93 0.41 15.51
N PHE A 124 2.82 -0.20 16.28
CA PHE A 124 3.26 -1.58 16.06
C PHE A 124 3.54 -2.26 17.39
N SER A 125 3.47 -3.59 17.39
CA SER A 125 3.73 -4.40 18.57
C SER A 125 4.49 -5.66 18.17
N ALA A 126 5.55 -5.95 18.91
CA ALA A 126 6.26 -7.23 18.83
C ALA A 126 5.62 -8.23 19.79
N ALA A 127 5.46 -9.48 19.33
CA ALA A 127 4.85 -10.59 20.06
C ALA A 127 3.41 -10.40 20.62
N PRO A 128 2.48 -9.69 19.93
CA PRO A 128 1.11 -9.47 20.44
C PRO A 128 0.30 -10.77 20.65
N GLY A 129 0.65 -11.85 19.94
CA GLY A 129 0.03 -13.18 20.04
C GLY A 129 1.01 -14.26 20.52
N GLY A 130 2.11 -13.86 21.17
CA GLY A 130 3.21 -14.74 21.56
C GLY A 130 4.43 -14.63 20.64
N GLU A 131 5.47 -15.41 20.95
CA GLU A 131 6.74 -15.41 20.22
C GLU A 131 6.54 -15.64 18.71
N GLY A 132 7.32 -14.94 17.91
CA GLY A 132 7.24 -15.04 16.45
C GLY A 132 6.06 -14.28 15.82
N THR A 133 5.27 -13.53 16.58
CA THR A 133 4.19 -12.68 16.02
C THR A 133 4.61 -11.21 15.97
N PHE A 134 4.08 -10.47 14.99
CA PHE A 134 4.27 -9.02 14.87
C PHE A 134 3.02 -8.40 14.27
N GLU A 135 2.63 -7.21 14.70
CA GLU A 135 1.54 -6.48 14.05
C GLU A 135 1.84 -5.00 13.94
N TYR A 136 1.30 -4.38 12.89
CA TYR A 136 1.30 -2.92 12.78
C TYR A 136 -0.03 -2.42 12.26
N THR A 137 -0.32 -1.16 12.59
CA THR A 137 -1.40 -0.37 12.01
C THR A 137 -0.84 0.96 11.53
N GLU A 138 -1.23 1.39 10.32
CA GLU A 138 -0.95 2.72 9.80
C GLU A 138 -2.22 3.40 9.29
N TYR A 139 -2.34 4.69 9.55
CA TYR A 139 -3.31 5.56 8.92
C TYR A 139 -2.58 6.47 7.93
N ALA A 140 -3.09 6.51 6.71
CA ALA A 140 -2.55 7.32 5.63
C ALA A 140 -3.61 8.26 5.09
N ARG A 141 -3.19 9.49 4.78
CA ARG A 141 -3.88 10.36 3.83
C ARG A 141 -3.26 10.11 2.46
N ILE A 142 -4.10 9.92 1.45
CA ILE A 142 -3.65 9.77 0.06
C ILE A 142 -4.16 10.98 -0.72
N VAL A 143 -3.27 11.58 -1.50
CA VAL A 143 -3.58 12.70 -2.38
C VAL A 143 -3.21 12.28 -3.80
N ASP A 144 -4.20 12.16 -4.67
CA ASP A 144 -4.00 11.98 -6.09
C ASP A 144 -4.09 13.36 -6.75
N THR A 145 -2.98 13.81 -7.34
CA THR A 145 -2.85 15.06 -8.10
C THR A 145 -2.58 14.77 -9.57
N VAL A 146 -2.77 15.75 -10.43
CA VAL A 146 -2.33 15.66 -11.83
C VAL A 146 -0.86 16.08 -11.89
N ASP A 147 -0.02 15.23 -12.48
CA ASP A 147 1.38 15.57 -12.73
C ASP A 147 1.45 16.63 -13.83
N GLY A 148 1.85 17.85 -13.44
CA GLY A 148 1.88 19.01 -14.35
C GLY A 148 2.95 18.92 -15.44
N GLU A 149 3.96 18.05 -15.29
CA GLU A 149 5.05 17.90 -16.28
C GLU A 149 4.71 16.91 -17.41
N LEU A 150 3.65 16.11 -17.27
CA LEU A 150 3.22 15.11 -18.27
C LEU A 150 2.07 15.57 -19.18
N LEU A 151 1.57 16.80 -18.99
CA LEU A 151 0.56 17.38 -19.85
C LEU A 151 1.26 18.04 -21.05
N ASP A 152 1.14 17.40 -22.21
CA ASP A 152 1.33 18.12 -23.48
C ASP A 152 0.47 19.39 -23.43
N PRO A 153 1.04 20.60 -23.59
CA PRO A 153 0.30 21.86 -23.49
C PRO A 153 -0.83 21.97 -24.53
N THR A 154 -0.85 21.10 -25.56
CA THR A 154 -1.91 20.99 -26.55
C THR A 154 -3.01 20.00 -26.18
N GLN A 155 -2.76 19.08 -25.24
CA GLN A 155 -3.76 18.15 -24.69
C GLN A 155 -4.24 18.64 -23.33
N ARG A 156 -5.02 19.73 -23.33
CA ARG A 156 -5.87 20.08 -22.20
C ARG A 156 -6.96 19.02 -22.08
N VAL A 157 -6.65 17.92 -21.41
CA VAL A 157 -7.69 17.04 -20.90
C VAL A 157 -8.42 17.85 -19.83
N ASP A 158 -9.74 18.04 -19.99
CA ASP A 158 -10.66 18.57 -18.97
C ASP A 158 -10.70 17.60 -17.76
N MET A 159 -9.56 17.42 -17.11
CA MET A 159 -9.47 16.70 -15.87
C MET A 159 -9.86 17.66 -14.76
N PRO A 160 -10.75 17.25 -13.84
CA PRO A 160 -11.11 18.09 -12.72
C PRO A 160 -9.83 18.42 -11.95
N ASN A 161 -9.48 19.71 -11.96
CA ASN A 161 -8.30 20.31 -11.35
C ASN A 161 -8.25 20.18 -9.81
N LYS A 162 -9.08 19.32 -9.22
CA LYS A 162 -9.23 19.13 -7.78
C LYS A 162 -8.45 17.89 -7.34
N PRO A 163 -7.45 18.04 -6.47
CA PRO A 163 -6.81 16.91 -5.82
C PRO A 163 -7.85 15.99 -5.20
N LYS A 164 -7.74 14.70 -5.50
CA LYS A 164 -8.58 13.70 -4.86
C LYS A 164 -7.93 13.29 -3.55
N LEU A 165 -8.68 13.42 -2.46
CA LEU A 165 -8.23 13.10 -1.12
C LEU A 165 -8.91 11.83 -0.64
N LEU A 166 -8.12 10.92 -0.05
CA LEU A 166 -8.60 9.68 0.53
C LEU A 166 -7.95 9.46 1.90
N ALA A 167 -8.60 8.66 2.73
CA ALA A 167 -8.00 8.13 3.94
C ALA A 167 -7.95 6.60 3.87
N LYS A 168 -6.82 6.02 4.27
CA LYS A 168 -6.61 4.58 4.33
C LYS A 168 -6.12 4.17 5.70
N ARG A 169 -6.62 3.06 6.23
CA ARG A 169 -5.99 2.35 7.35
C ARG A 169 -5.49 0.99 6.88
N THR A 170 -4.24 0.68 7.13
CA THR A 170 -3.68 -0.67 6.93
C THR A 170 -3.46 -1.31 8.29
N LEU A 171 -3.95 -2.53 8.47
CA LEU A 171 -3.66 -3.39 9.61
C LEU A 171 -2.99 -4.65 9.06
N ALA A 172 -1.80 -4.96 9.54
CA ALA A 172 -1.09 -6.17 9.14
C ALA A 172 -0.67 -6.97 10.37
N LYS A 173 -0.88 -8.28 10.31
CA LYS A 173 -0.45 -9.25 11.32
C LYS A 173 0.45 -10.28 10.66
N PHE A 174 1.58 -10.53 11.27
CA PHE A 174 2.61 -11.44 10.79
C PHE A 174 2.82 -12.57 11.79
N LYS A 175 3.10 -13.74 11.26
CA LYS A 175 3.56 -14.91 11.98
C LYS A 175 4.81 -15.45 11.31
N ILE A 176 5.91 -15.43 12.03
CA ILE A 176 7.18 -16.02 11.63
C ILE A 176 7.03 -17.53 11.76
N ILE A 177 7.11 -18.24 10.64
CA ILE A 177 7.01 -19.70 10.59
C ILE A 177 8.40 -20.31 10.74
N SER A 178 9.39 -19.69 10.09
CA SER A 178 10.80 -20.02 10.17
C SER A 178 11.64 -18.77 9.84
N PRO A 179 12.97 -18.81 9.99
CA PRO A 179 13.82 -17.68 9.57
C PRO A 179 13.72 -17.33 8.07
N GLN A 180 13.21 -18.25 7.25
CA GLN A 180 13.04 -18.09 5.79
C GLN A 180 11.58 -17.93 5.36
N GLN A 181 10.62 -18.02 6.28
CA GLN A 181 9.18 -18.00 5.95
C GLN A 181 8.35 -17.21 6.95
N ILE A 182 7.56 -16.27 6.43
CA ILE A 182 6.61 -15.46 7.21
C ILE A 182 5.25 -15.52 6.54
N ASP A 183 4.21 -15.76 7.32
CA ASP A 183 2.82 -15.60 6.87
C ASP A 183 2.24 -14.30 7.42
N SER A 184 1.35 -13.69 6.65
CA SER A 184 0.72 -12.42 7.00
C SER A 184 -0.73 -12.35 6.58
N LEU A 185 -1.53 -11.68 7.42
CA LEU A 185 -2.88 -11.24 7.11
C LEU A 185 -2.89 -9.71 7.09
N GLN A 186 -3.35 -9.13 5.98
CA GLN A 186 -3.48 -7.69 5.81
C GLN A 186 -4.94 -7.30 5.57
N LEU A 187 -5.39 -6.30 6.30
CA LEU A 187 -6.67 -5.62 6.10
C LEU A 187 -6.41 -4.16 5.73
N GLU A 188 -7.00 -3.72 4.63
CA GLU A 188 -6.99 -2.31 4.23
C GLU A 188 -8.41 -1.75 4.26
N TYR A 189 -8.59 -0.65 4.98
CA TYR A 189 -9.85 0.07 5.09
C TYR A 189 -9.71 1.39 4.36
N TYR A 190 -10.62 1.65 3.42
CA TYR A 190 -10.65 2.90 2.66
C TYR A 190 -11.83 3.74 3.16
N PHE A 191 -11.58 5.00 3.52
CA PHE A 191 -12.55 5.90 4.13
C PHE A 191 -12.75 7.14 3.25
N PRO A 192 -13.94 7.76 3.31
CA PRO A 192 -14.12 9.05 2.67
C PRO A 192 -13.29 10.09 3.43
N TYR A 193 -12.44 10.84 2.73
CA TYR A 193 -11.57 11.84 3.37
C TYR A 193 -12.34 12.96 4.07
N ASN A 194 -13.50 13.33 3.53
CA ASN A 194 -14.27 14.48 4.00
C ASN A 194 -15.08 14.20 5.28
N ASP A 195 -15.11 12.95 5.74
CA ASP A 195 -15.84 12.55 6.95
C ASP A 195 -15.00 11.53 7.74
N PRO A 196 -14.23 11.97 8.73
CA PRO A 196 -13.40 11.08 9.56
C PRO A 196 -14.21 10.19 10.51
N THR A 197 -15.52 10.43 10.64
CA THR A 197 -16.43 9.63 11.47
C THR A 197 -17.17 8.58 10.67
N ALA A 198 -17.18 8.71 9.34
CA ALA A 198 -17.81 7.74 8.47
C ALA A 198 -17.14 6.35 8.59
N PRO A 199 -17.93 5.27 8.46
CA PRO A 199 -17.35 3.95 8.32
C PRO A 199 -16.50 3.87 7.04
N ALA A 200 -15.68 2.82 6.94
CA ALA A 200 -14.97 2.54 5.70
C ALA A 200 -15.98 2.41 4.53
N GLU A 201 -15.61 2.91 3.36
CA GLU A 201 -16.36 2.71 2.12
C GLU A 201 -16.21 1.26 1.63
N PHE A 202 -15.01 0.71 1.73
CA PHE A 202 -14.73 -0.69 1.46
C PHE A 202 -13.52 -1.19 2.24
N ILE A 203 -13.44 -2.51 2.38
CA ILE A 203 -12.39 -3.24 3.09
C ILE A 203 -11.81 -4.29 2.16
N VAL A 204 -10.48 -4.38 2.10
CA VAL A 204 -9.74 -5.39 1.35
C VAL A 204 -9.04 -6.32 2.32
N LYS A 205 -9.23 -7.63 2.15
CA LYS A 205 -8.55 -8.66 2.92
C LYS A 205 -7.60 -9.44 2.04
N SER A 206 -6.32 -9.44 2.40
CA SER A 206 -5.28 -10.17 1.69
C SER A 206 -4.55 -11.14 2.61
N LYS A 207 -4.22 -12.32 2.09
CA LYS A 207 -3.24 -13.24 2.68
C LYS A 207 -1.93 -13.11 1.92
N LEU A 208 -0.83 -13.01 2.65
CA LEU A 208 0.50 -12.88 2.08
C LEU A 208 1.42 -13.93 2.70
N SER A 209 2.23 -14.57 1.88
CA SER A 209 3.32 -15.43 2.34
C SER A 209 4.63 -14.89 1.79
N TYR A 210 5.65 -14.85 2.65
CA TYR A 210 6.96 -14.31 2.36
C TYR A 210 7.97 -15.44 2.40
N THR A 211 8.79 -15.55 1.36
CA THR A 211 9.92 -16.49 1.30
C THR A 211 11.21 -15.71 1.09
N LYS A 212 12.16 -15.86 2.03
CA LYS A 212 13.42 -15.12 2.00
C LYS A 212 14.20 -15.47 0.74
N GLN A 213 14.76 -14.44 0.08
CA GLN A 213 15.65 -14.63 -1.07
C GLN A 213 17.09 -14.67 -0.55
N ASN A 214 17.87 -15.63 -1.05
CA ASN A 214 19.27 -15.82 -0.69
C ASN A 214 20.17 -14.76 -1.31
#